data_AF-A0A0R2KPJ8-F1
#
_entry.id   AF-A0A0R2KPJ8-F1
#
_cell.length_a   1.000
_cell.length_b   1.000
_cell.length_c   1.000
_cell.angle_alpha   90.00
_cell.angle_beta   90.00
_cell.angle_gamma   90.00
#
_symmetry.space_group_name_H-M   'P 1'
#
loop_
_entity.id
_entity.type
_entity.pdbx_description
1 polymer ?
#
loop_
_entity_poly.entity_id
_entity_poly.type
_entity_poly.pdbx_seq_one_letter_code
_entity_poly.pdbx_strand_id
1 'polypeptide(L)'
;MMKEEKIELVDQIMTALQKVIDPELQVDIVNLGLIYGIDIDGMKATVKMTLTISGCPLSTYLQDHIKQAVLTVNGIDSCQVQLVWYPVWSPERMTEAAKKQLGMLDDQSEKEEIEDTEKEQKIIDFSVPIKKLADEYPDFIQIMYDCGFTRIKIPGLLSTVGRVMTIPLGAQAMKIDLNKIKQAFEEKGYKVIE
;
A
#
# COMPACT_ATOMS: atom_id res chain seq x y z
N MET A 1 32.44 -10.23 -10.20
CA MET A 1 31.28 -9.32 -10.26
C MET A 1 31.11 -8.71 -8.89
N MET A 2 31.15 -7.39 -8.83
CA MET A 2 31.04 -6.61 -7.60
C MET A 2 29.58 -6.60 -7.10
N LYS A 3 29.37 -6.21 -5.84
CA LYS A 3 28.03 -6.20 -5.25
C LYS A 3 27.14 -5.13 -5.90
N GLU A 4 27.71 -3.98 -6.24
CA GLU A 4 27.00 -2.88 -6.89
C GLU A 4 26.51 -3.28 -8.30
N GLU A 5 27.35 -3.95 -9.09
CA GLU A 5 26.99 -4.46 -10.43
C GLU A 5 25.81 -5.46 -10.37
N LYS A 6 25.78 -6.31 -9.33
CA LYS A 6 24.65 -7.24 -9.11
C LYS A 6 23.34 -6.50 -8.84
N ILE A 7 23.38 -5.45 -8.02
CA ILE A 7 22.18 -4.67 -7.68
C ILE A 7 21.61 -4.01 -8.94
N GLU A 8 22.47 -3.38 -9.74
CA GLU A 8 22.06 -2.73 -10.99
C GLU A 8 21.45 -3.72 -11.98
N LEU A 9 22.05 -4.92 -12.14
CA LEU A 9 21.48 -5.98 -12.97
C LEU A 9 20.12 -6.47 -12.44
N VAL A 10 19.97 -6.62 -11.13
CA VAL A 10 18.68 -6.99 -10.52
C VAL A 10 17.62 -5.93 -10.83
N ASP A 11 17.94 -4.64 -10.74
CA ASP A 11 16.99 -3.55 -11.05
C ASP A 11 16.59 -3.54 -12.52
N GLN A 12 17.54 -3.79 -13.43
CA GLN A 12 17.26 -3.94 -14.87
C GLN A 12 16.38 -5.16 -15.15
N ILE A 13 16.64 -6.30 -14.49
CA ILE A 13 15.79 -7.50 -14.59
C ILE A 13 14.38 -7.20 -14.06
N MET A 14 14.24 -6.55 -12.91
CA MET A 14 12.94 -6.18 -12.36
C MET A 14 12.14 -5.30 -13.33
N THR A 15 12.80 -4.34 -13.98
CA THR A 15 12.21 -3.49 -15.01
C THR A 15 11.79 -4.28 -16.25
N ALA A 16 12.57 -5.27 -16.68
CA ALA A 16 12.21 -6.16 -17.78
C ALA A 16 11.00 -7.03 -17.41
N LEU A 17 10.96 -7.55 -16.18
CA LEU A 17 9.87 -8.41 -15.68
C LEU A 17 8.54 -7.66 -15.52
N GLN A 18 8.54 -6.36 -15.29
CA GLN A 18 7.32 -5.52 -15.29
C GLN A 18 6.57 -5.53 -16.63
N LYS A 19 7.22 -5.97 -17.73
CA LYS A 19 6.57 -6.11 -19.05
C LYS A 19 5.84 -7.44 -19.22
N VAL A 20 6.02 -8.38 -18.29
CA VAL A 20 5.39 -9.70 -18.34
C VAL A 20 4.05 -9.61 -17.62
N ILE A 21 2.96 -9.65 -18.40
CA ILE A 21 1.59 -9.54 -17.92
C ILE A 21 1.00 -10.92 -17.67
N ASP A 22 0.32 -11.10 -16.54
CA ASP A 22 -0.53 -12.26 -16.30
C ASP A 22 -1.80 -12.14 -17.17
N PRO A 23 -2.05 -13.06 -18.12
CA PRO A 23 -3.19 -12.94 -19.03
C PRO A 23 -4.56 -13.12 -18.37
N GLU A 24 -4.63 -13.68 -17.16
CA GLU A 24 -5.90 -13.82 -16.43
C GLU A 24 -6.22 -12.53 -15.68
N LEU A 25 -5.23 -11.97 -14.98
CA LEU A 25 -5.42 -10.77 -14.15
C LEU A 25 -5.15 -9.45 -14.90
N GLN A 26 -4.52 -9.49 -16.07
CA GLN A 26 -4.13 -8.33 -16.87
C GLN A 26 -3.23 -7.32 -16.10
N VAL A 27 -2.48 -7.82 -15.11
CA VAL A 27 -1.51 -7.07 -14.30
C VAL A 27 -0.14 -7.73 -14.45
N ASP A 28 0.94 -6.96 -14.39
CA ASP A 28 2.29 -7.52 -14.46
C ASP A 28 2.67 -8.33 -13.21
N ILE A 29 3.53 -9.32 -13.43
CA ILE A 29 3.94 -10.27 -12.40
C ILE A 29 4.74 -9.64 -11.26
N VAL A 30 5.34 -8.45 -11.47
CA VAL A 30 6.07 -7.71 -10.43
C VAL A 30 5.08 -7.02 -9.51
N ASN A 31 4.11 -6.29 -10.06
CA ASN A 31 3.07 -5.63 -9.29
C ASN A 31 2.09 -6.62 -8.62
N LEU A 32 1.91 -7.82 -9.19
CA LEU A 32 1.21 -8.92 -8.50
C LEU A 32 2.00 -9.53 -7.34
N GLY A 33 3.29 -9.20 -7.19
CA GLY A 33 4.15 -9.75 -6.15
C GLY A 33 4.46 -11.23 -6.35
N LEU A 34 4.54 -11.69 -7.60
CA LEU A 34 4.84 -13.09 -7.94
C LEU A 34 6.34 -13.39 -7.96
N ILE A 35 7.20 -12.36 -8.03
CA ILE A 35 8.66 -12.50 -7.98
C ILE A 35 9.14 -12.44 -6.53
N TYR A 36 9.73 -13.54 -6.05
CA TYR A 36 10.19 -13.68 -4.66
C TYR A 36 11.67 -13.40 -4.48
N GLY A 37 12.44 -13.49 -5.56
CA GLY A 37 13.85 -13.15 -5.53
C GLY A 37 14.52 -13.41 -6.85
N ILE A 38 15.60 -12.68 -7.07
CA ILE A 38 16.48 -12.84 -8.22
C ILE A 38 17.88 -13.05 -7.65
N ASP A 39 18.52 -14.15 -8.03
CA ASP A 39 19.91 -14.41 -7.72
C ASP A 39 20.73 -14.39 -9.01
N ILE A 40 21.90 -13.78 -8.98
CA ILE A 40 22.78 -13.67 -10.14
C ILE A 40 24.14 -14.27 -9.79
N ASP A 41 24.54 -15.27 -10.56
CA ASP A 41 25.86 -15.91 -10.50
C ASP A 41 26.56 -15.79 -11.86
N GLY A 42 27.58 -14.95 -11.93
CA GLY A 42 28.18 -14.54 -13.21
C GLY A 42 27.12 -13.91 -14.12
N MET A 43 26.89 -14.51 -15.29
CA MET A 43 25.90 -14.09 -16.29
C MET A 43 24.62 -14.95 -16.25
N LYS A 44 24.44 -15.77 -15.22
CA LYS A 44 23.24 -16.59 -15.02
C LYS A 44 22.33 -15.96 -13.98
N ALA A 45 21.08 -15.68 -14.38
CA ALA A 45 20.02 -15.24 -13.49
C ALA A 45 19.14 -16.44 -13.06
N THR A 46 18.83 -16.52 -11.78
CA THR A 46 17.83 -17.44 -11.22
C THR A 46 16.68 -16.63 -10.63
N VAL A 47 15.50 -16.70 -11.26
CA VAL A 47 14.29 -16.01 -10.82
C VAL A 47 13.44 -16.99 -10.01
N LYS A 48 13.26 -16.71 -8.72
CA LYS A 48 12.31 -17.43 -7.86
C LYS A 48 10.96 -16.76 -7.99
N MET A 49 9.96 -17.51 -8.43
CA MET A 49 8.60 -17.01 -8.56
C MET A 49 7.58 -17.94 -7.91
N THR A 50 6.38 -17.44 -7.69
CA THR A 50 5.22 -18.23 -7.29
C THR A 50 4.03 -17.95 -8.19
N LEU A 51 2.92 -18.65 -7.99
CA LEU A 51 1.67 -18.44 -8.70
C LEU A 51 0.53 -18.21 -7.71
N THR A 52 -0.53 -17.54 -8.18
CA THR A 52 -1.75 -17.31 -7.41
C THR A 52 -2.46 -18.61 -7.06
N ILE A 53 -2.35 -19.65 -7.91
CA ILE A 53 -2.99 -20.97 -7.74
C ILE A 53 -2.04 -22.10 -8.17
N SER A 54 -1.99 -23.17 -7.37
CA SER A 54 -1.21 -24.38 -7.69
C SER A 54 -1.83 -25.19 -8.82
N GLY A 55 -1.01 -25.68 -9.75
CA GLY A 55 -1.47 -26.51 -10.88
C GLY A 55 -1.99 -25.73 -12.09
N CYS A 56 -1.78 -24.41 -12.14
CA CYS A 56 -2.22 -23.58 -13.24
C CYS A 56 -1.45 -23.94 -14.55
N PRO A 57 -2.15 -24.23 -15.67
CA PRO A 57 -1.50 -24.50 -16.96
C PRO A 57 -0.71 -23.29 -17.48
N LEU A 58 -1.02 -22.09 -16.97
CA LEU A 58 -0.33 -20.83 -17.26
C LEU A 58 1.10 -20.77 -16.72
N SER A 59 1.47 -21.69 -15.82
CA SER A 59 2.81 -21.76 -15.23
C SER A 59 3.92 -21.85 -16.28
N THR A 60 3.72 -22.59 -17.37
CA THR A 60 4.70 -22.71 -18.45
C THR A 60 4.81 -21.40 -19.25
N TYR A 61 3.67 -20.79 -19.57
CA TYR A 61 3.60 -19.52 -20.29
C TYR A 61 4.38 -18.42 -19.55
N LEU A 62 4.10 -18.23 -18.25
CA LEU A 62 4.76 -17.22 -17.45
C LEU A 62 6.26 -17.52 -17.31
N GLN A 63 6.65 -18.77 -17.08
CA GLN A 63 8.07 -19.14 -17.01
C GLN A 63 8.82 -18.81 -18.29
N ASP A 64 8.23 -19.08 -19.46
CA ASP A 64 8.89 -18.79 -20.73
C ASP A 64 8.97 -17.28 -20.98
N HIS A 65 7.90 -16.53 -20.72
CA HIS A 65 7.91 -15.07 -20.84
C HIS A 65 8.89 -14.40 -19.88
N ILE A 66 9.01 -14.90 -18.64
CA ILE A 66 10.01 -14.46 -17.66
C ILE A 66 11.42 -14.68 -18.21
N LYS A 67 11.72 -15.89 -18.72
CA LYS A 67 13.04 -16.17 -19.31
C LYS A 67 13.34 -15.22 -20.46
N GLN A 68 12.40 -15.03 -21.39
CA GLN A 68 12.59 -14.13 -22.53
C GLN A 68 12.85 -12.70 -22.06
N ALA A 69 12.06 -12.18 -21.11
CA ALA A 69 12.25 -10.84 -20.57
C ALA A 69 13.63 -10.67 -19.91
N VAL A 70 14.05 -11.62 -19.08
CA VAL A 70 15.35 -11.59 -18.38
C VAL A 70 16.52 -11.63 -19.37
N LEU A 71 16.40 -12.42 -20.44
CA LEU A 71 17.44 -12.54 -21.48
C LEU A 71 17.58 -11.28 -22.35
N THR A 72 16.66 -10.30 -22.24
CA THR A 72 16.84 -8.99 -22.89
C THR A 72 17.80 -8.07 -22.14
N VAL A 73 18.16 -8.42 -20.90
CA VAL A 73 19.05 -7.61 -20.06
C VAL A 73 20.50 -7.89 -20.44
N ASN A 74 21.22 -6.85 -20.85
CA ASN A 74 22.65 -6.94 -21.17
C ASN A 74 23.43 -7.41 -19.94
N GLY A 75 24.26 -8.44 -20.10
CA GLY A 75 25.03 -9.05 -19.01
C GLY A 75 24.41 -10.34 -18.45
N ILE A 76 23.25 -10.78 -18.98
CA ILE A 76 22.64 -12.07 -18.66
C ILE A 76 22.59 -12.96 -19.91
N ASP A 77 23.28 -14.10 -19.86
CA ASP A 77 23.33 -15.08 -20.96
C ASP A 77 22.36 -16.25 -20.75
N SER A 78 21.96 -16.51 -19.50
CA SER A 78 21.06 -17.61 -19.18
C SER A 78 20.12 -17.25 -18.03
N CYS A 79 18.87 -17.71 -18.15
CA CYS A 79 17.85 -17.53 -17.13
C CYS A 79 17.25 -18.88 -16.72
N GLN A 80 17.23 -19.14 -15.42
CA GLN A 80 16.50 -20.25 -14.82
C GLN A 80 15.35 -19.70 -13.99
N VAL A 81 14.15 -20.24 -14.19
CA VAL A 81 12.98 -19.90 -13.37
C VAL A 81 12.73 -21.04 -12.40
N GLN A 82 12.63 -20.72 -11.12
CA GLN A 82 12.35 -21.65 -10.05
C GLN A 82 10.98 -21.34 -9.46
N LEU A 83 10.04 -22.25 -9.65
CA LEU A 83 8.71 -22.15 -9.04
C LEU A 83 8.79 -22.58 -7.57
N VAL A 84 8.39 -21.69 -6.67
CA VAL A 84 8.31 -21.92 -5.23
C VAL A 84 6.89 -21.73 -4.73
N TRP A 85 6.49 -22.53 -3.76
CA TRP A 85 5.14 -22.49 -3.15
C TRP A 85 5.13 -21.94 -1.73
N TYR A 86 6.31 -21.76 -1.13
CA TYR A 86 6.48 -21.22 0.21
C TYR A 86 7.42 -20.01 0.18
N PRO A 87 7.03 -18.88 0.79
CA PRO A 87 5.71 -18.62 1.40
C PRO A 87 4.55 -18.69 0.39
N VAL A 88 3.34 -18.98 0.85
CA VAL A 88 2.17 -18.99 -0.05
C VAL A 88 1.86 -17.55 -0.46
N TRP A 89 1.45 -17.36 -1.71
CA TRP A 89 1.05 -16.05 -2.20
C TRP A 89 -0.29 -15.62 -1.58
N SER A 90 -0.39 -14.34 -1.23
CA SER A 90 -1.65 -13.68 -0.83
C SER A 90 -1.75 -12.33 -1.54
N PRO A 91 -2.97 -11.79 -1.78
CA PRO A 91 -3.15 -10.48 -2.39
C PRO A 91 -2.48 -9.31 -1.64
N GLU A 92 -2.11 -9.50 -0.38
CA GLU A 92 -1.33 -8.51 0.40
C GLU A 92 0.03 -8.21 -0.23
N ARG A 93 0.55 -9.12 -1.06
CA ARG A 93 1.81 -8.95 -1.80
C ARG A 93 1.69 -8.06 -3.03
N MET A 94 0.47 -7.77 -3.48
CA MET A 94 0.25 -6.87 -4.60
C MET A 94 0.62 -5.43 -4.23
N THR A 95 1.11 -4.66 -5.20
CA THR A 95 1.22 -3.21 -5.05
C THR A 95 -0.15 -2.56 -4.99
N GLU A 96 -0.25 -1.37 -4.39
CA GLU A 96 -1.50 -0.62 -4.33
C GLU A 96 -2.06 -0.33 -5.74
N ALA A 97 -1.19 -0.09 -6.72
CA ALA A 97 -1.58 0.09 -8.11
C ALA A 97 -2.27 -1.17 -8.69
N ALA A 98 -1.71 -2.36 -8.45
CA ALA A 98 -2.33 -3.62 -8.84
C ALA A 98 -3.67 -3.87 -8.13
N LYS A 99 -3.74 -3.63 -6.82
CA LYS A 99 -4.98 -3.78 -6.07
C LYS A 99 -6.07 -2.84 -6.58
N LYS A 100 -5.73 -1.59 -6.89
CA LYS A 100 -6.64 -0.63 -7.50
C LYS A 100 -7.11 -1.10 -8.88
N GLN A 101 -6.20 -1.55 -9.75
CA GLN A 101 -6.55 -2.06 -11.08
C GLN A 101 -7.51 -3.25 -11.03
N LEU A 102 -7.37 -4.11 -10.02
CA LEU A 102 -8.24 -5.27 -9.79
C LEU A 102 -9.52 -4.94 -8.99
N GLY A 103 -9.78 -3.66 -8.70
CA GLY A 103 -10.95 -3.22 -7.94
C GLY A 103 -10.97 -3.70 -6.49
N MET A 104 -9.80 -4.03 -5.93
CA MET A 104 -9.64 -4.47 -4.53
C MET A 104 -9.51 -3.30 -3.54
N LEU A 105 -9.28 -2.10 -4.07
CA LEU A 105 -9.36 -0.84 -3.35
C LEU A 105 -10.57 -0.10 -3.93
N ASP A 106 -11.50 0.32 -3.07
CA ASP A 106 -12.61 1.18 -3.49
C ASP A 106 -12.03 2.43 -4.14
N ASP A 107 -12.53 2.77 -5.33
CA ASP A 107 -12.05 3.87 -6.14
C ASP A 107 -12.30 5.21 -5.43
N GLN A 108 -11.29 5.72 -4.73
CA GLN A 108 -11.26 7.09 -4.22
C GLN A 108 -10.55 8.03 -5.20
N SER A 109 -10.51 7.70 -6.49
CA SER A 109 -9.64 8.38 -7.44
C SER A 109 -10.24 8.52 -8.83
N GLU A 110 -11.41 9.15 -8.88
CA GLU A 110 -11.77 10.08 -9.96
C GLU A 110 -11.75 11.53 -9.45
N LYS A 111 -10.67 12.03 -8.83
CA LYS A 111 -10.51 13.49 -8.59
C LYS A 111 -9.05 13.95 -8.55
N GLU A 112 -8.28 13.73 -9.62
CA GLU A 112 -7.14 14.60 -9.96
C GLU A 112 -7.08 14.77 -11.48
N GLU A 113 -8.02 15.55 -12.01
CA GLU A 113 -7.79 16.60 -13.02
C GLU A 113 -9.15 17.19 -13.46
N ILE A 114 -9.32 18.50 -13.22
CA ILE A 114 -10.27 19.51 -13.75
C ILE A 114 -10.89 20.36 -12.62
N GLU A 115 -10.76 21.67 -12.81
CA GLU A 115 -11.15 22.80 -11.96
C GLU A 115 -12.61 22.81 -11.48
N ASP A 116 -12.79 23.38 -10.27
CA ASP A 116 -13.99 24.02 -9.71
C ASP A 116 -15.37 23.39 -10.02
N THR A 117 -15.95 22.65 -9.05
CA THR A 117 -17.16 23.05 -8.28
C THR A 117 -17.61 21.96 -7.29
N GLU A 118 -18.07 22.41 -6.12
CA GLU A 118 -18.73 21.66 -5.02
C GLU A 118 -17.83 20.82 -4.08
N LYS A 119 -17.42 21.46 -2.97
CA LYS A 119 -16.79 20.79 -1.82
C LYS A 119 -17.79 19.82 -1.18
N GLU A 120 -17.52 18.52 -1.26
CA GLU A 120 -18.14 17.55 -0.35
C GLU A 120 -17.77 17.94 1.08
N GLN A 121 -18.77 18.36 1.86
CA GLN A 121 -18.58 18.84 3.22
C GLN A 121 -18.15 17.66 4.10
N LYS A 122 -16.92 17.67 4.62
CA LYS A 122 -16.44 16.66 5.57
C LYS A 122 -17.30 16.73 6.84
N ILE A 123 -17.87 15.63 7.31
CA ILE A 123 -18.68 15.59 8.54
C ILE A 123 -17.91 14.78 9.57
N ILE A 124 -17.81 15.24 10.81
CA ILE A 124 -17.18 14.49 11.91
C ILE A 124 -18.10 14.42 13.12
N ASP A 125 -18.34 13.21 13.62
CA ASP A 125 -19.16 12.95 14.80
C ASP A 125 -18.28 12.79 16.05
N PHE A 126 -18.36 13.75 16.98
CA PHE A 126 -17.57 13.78 18.20
C PHE A 126 -18.02 12.74 19.24
N SER A 127 -19.19 12.13 19.06
CA SER A 127 -19.68 11.03 19.90
C SER A 127 -19.09 9.67 19.51
N VAL A 128 -18.34 9.59 18.41
CA VAL A 128 -17.65 8.38 17.96
C VAL A 128 -16.29 8.20 18.67
N PRO A 129 -15.84 6.94 18.93
CA PRO A 129 -14.54 6.69 19.53
C PRO A 129 -13.37 7.27 18.72
N ILE A 130 -12.40 7.85 19.41
CA ILE A 130 -11.21 8.52 18.84
C ILE A 130 -10.43 7.59 17.90
N LYS A 131 -10.36 6.29 18.17
CA LYS A 131 -9.69 5.32 17.28
C LYS A 131 -10.35 5.26 15.91
N LYS A 132 -11.68 5.24 15.86
CA LYS A 132 -12.42 5.16 14.59
C LYS A 132 -12.23 6.46 13.80
N LEU A 133 -12.31 7.61 14.47
CA LEU A 133 -12.06 8.91 13.83
C LEU A 133 -10.62 9.03 13.31
N ALA A 134 -9.63 8.52 14.06
CA ALA A 134 -8.24 8.50 13.63
C ALA A 134 -7.96 7.58 12.43
N ASP A 135 -8.73 6.51 12.28
CA ASP A 135 -8.64 5.59 11.13
C ASP A 135 -9.33 6.17 9.89
N GLU A 136 -10.40 6.94 10.10
CA GLU A 136 -11.26 7.49 9.05
C GLU A 136 -10.71 8.81 8.47
N TYR A 137 -10.04 9.62 9.27
CA TYR A 137 -9.59 10.95 8.88
C TYR A 137 -8.06 11.10 9.03
N PRO A 138 -7.28 11.13 7.93
CA PRO A 138 -5.81 11.15 7.98
C PRO A 138 -5.19 12.35 8.72
N ASP A 139 -5.87 13.51 8.70
CA ASP A 139 -5.46 14.75 9.37
C ASP A 139 -5.91 14.83 10.84
N PHE A 140 -6.81 13.96 11.29
CA PHE A 140 -7.38 13.96 12.64
C PHE A 140 -6.32 13.93 13.74
N ILE A 141 -5.34 13.04 13.62
CA ILE A 141 -4.28 12.90 14.63
C ILE A 141 -3.49 14.19 14.78
N GLN A 142 -3.25 14.89 13.68
CA GLN A 142 -2.52 16.15 13.69
C GLN A 142 -3.39 17.29 14.29
N ILE A 143 -4.67 17.38 13.90
CA ILE A 143 -5.61 18.35 14.48
C ILE A 143 -5.72 18.19 16.00
N MET A 144 -5.90 16.95 16.46
CA MET A 144 -5.98 16.64 17.90
C MET A 144 -4.67 16.96 18.62
N TYR A 145 -3.52 16.67 18.01
CA TYR A 145 -2.21 17.03 18.57
C TYR A 145 -2.09 18.56 18.76
N ASP A 146 -2.47 19.34 17.75
CA ASP A 146 -2.43 20.80 17.76
C ASP A 146 -3.43 21.41 18.76
N CYS A 147 -4.53 20.71 19.03
CA CYS A 147 -5.47 21.06 20.08
C CYS A 147 -4.97 20.78 21.51
N GLY A 148 -3.85 20.06 21.67
CA GLY A 148 -3.22 19.77 22.96
C GLY A 148 -3.19 18.29 23.36
N PHE A 149 -3.69 17.38 22.51
CA PHE A 149 -3.60 15.93 22.73
C PHE A 149 -2.21 15.40 22.36
N THR A 150 -1.14 15.97 22.91
CA THR A 150 0.25 15.67 22.51
C THR A 150 0.65 14.20 22.64
N ARG A 151 0.01 13.48 23.56
CA ARG A 151 0.24 12.04 23.81
C ARG A 151 -0.41 11.13 22.77
N ILE A 152 -1.24 11.65 21.87
CA ILE A 152 -2.01 10.86 20.90
C ILE A 152 -1.12 10.02 19.96
N LYS A 153 0.14 10.46 19.74
CA LYS A 153 1.14 9.78 18.90
C LYS A 153 1.89 8.66 19.63
N ILE A 154 1.64 8.43 20.93
CA ILE A 154 2.28 7.34 21.68
C ILE A 154 1.80 5.98 21.12
N PRO A 155 2.72 5.10 20.70
CA PRO A 155 2.36 3.79 20.17
C PRO A 155 1.45 3.01 21.12
N GLY A 156 0.38 2.43 20.58
CA GLY A 156 -0.59 1.63 21.33
C GLY A 156 -1.66 2.42 22.09
N LEU A 157 -1.51 3.73 22.30
CA LEU A 157 -2.48 4.53 23.06
C LEU A 157 -3.87 4.53 22.39
N LEU A 158 -3.91 4.77 21.08
CA LEU A 158 -5.15 4.76 20.29
C LEU A 158 -5.80 3.38 20.26
N SER A 159 -4.98 2.33 20.17
CA SER A 159 -5.44 0.93 20.15
C SER A 159 -5.98 0.45 21.51
N THR A 160 -5.64 1.13 22.62
CA THR A 160 -6.15 0.82 23.96
C THR A 160 -7.28 1.78 24.35
N VAL A 161 -6.95 3.00 24.76
CA VAL A 161 -7.93 3.95 25.32
C VAL A 161 -8.75 4.63 24.24
N GLY A 162 -8.18 4.80 23.04
CA GLY A 162 -8.88 5.42 21.91
C GLY A 162 -10.10 4.65 21.41
N ARG A 163 -10.23 3.35 21.72
CA ARG A 163 -11.42 2.54 21.36
C ARG A 163 -12.67 2.85 22.19
N VAL A 164 -12.48 3.43 23.37
CA VAL A 164 -13.58 3.70 24.32
C VAL A 164 -13.73 5.19 24.63
N MET A 165 -12.69 5.99 24.38
CA MET A 165 -12.70 7.42 24.62
C MET A 165 -13.24 8.18 23.40
N THR A 166 -14.15 9.13 23.61
CA THR A 166 -14.63 10.09 22.61
C THR A 166 -13.96 11.46 22.78
N ILE A 167 -14.09 12.36 21.80
CA ILE A 167 -13.48 13.69 21.89
C ILE A 167 -13.97 14.48 23.11
N PRO A 168 -15.28 14.60 23.41
CA PRO A 168 -15.76 15.36 24.56
C PRO A 168 -15.21 14.83 25.88
N LEU A 169 -15.18 13.50 26.04
CA LEU A 169 -14.64 12.85 27.25
C LEU A 169 -13.13 13.07 27.37
N GLY A 170 -12.40 13.01 26.26
CA GLY A 170 -10.97 13.30 26.22
C GLY A 170 -10.65 14.77 26.55
N ALA A 171 -11.43 15.69 26.00
CA ALA A 171 -11.32 17.13 26.24
C ALA A 171 -11.55 17.45 27.72
N GLN A 172 -12.60 16.88 28.31
CA GLN A 172 -12.88 17.00 29.74
C GLN A 172 -11.74 16.45 30.61
N ALA A 173 -11.23 15.24 30.29
CA ALA A 173 -10.14 14.62 31.03
C ALA A 173 -8.83 15.42 30.95
N MET A 174 -8.56 16.05 29.81
CA MET A 174 -7.37 16.86 29.58
C MET A 174 -7.55 18.34 29.90
N LYS A 175 -8.74 18.77 30.37
CA LYS A 175 -9.12 20.17 30.60
C LYS A 175 -8.88 21.06 29.38
N ILE A 176 -9.17 20.54 28.19
CA ILE A 176 -9.12 21.25 26.91
C ILE A 176 -10.54 21.74 26.60
N ASP A 177 -10.68 22.98 26.15
CA ASP A 177 -11.96 23.53 25.72
C ASP A 177 -12.45 22.82 24.46
N LEU A 178 -13.65 22.23 24.53
CA LEU A 178 -14.26 21.50 23.42
C LEU A 178 -14.53 22.43 22.22
N ASN A 179 -14.86 23.70 22.47
CA ASN A 179 -15.11 24.67 21.40
C ASN A 179 -13.84 24.95 20.58
N LYS A 180 -12.67 24.93 21.22
CA LYS A 180 -11.39 25.09 20.53
C LYS A 180 -11.12 23.90 19.59
N ILE A 181 -11.46 22.69 20.03
CA ILE A 181 -11.32 21.49 19.19
C ILE A 181 -12.28 21.58 18.01
N LYS A 182 -13.54 21.97 18.26
CA LYS A 182 -14.55 22.16 17.22
C LYS A 182 -14.10 23.15 16.15
N GLN A 183 -13.62 24.32 16.57
CA GLN A 183 -13.08 25.34 15.66
C GLN A 183 -11.92 24.81 14.82
N ALA A 184 -11.01 24.04 15.41
CA ALA A 184 -9.88 23.47 14.68
C ALA A 184 -10.32 22.48 13.59
N PHE A 185 -11.40 21.71 13.83
CA PHE A 185 -12.01 20.87 12.80
C PHE A 185 -12.75 21.71 11.74
N GLU A 186 -13.52 22.73 12.14
CA GLU A 186 -14.23 23.61 11.21
C GLU A 186 -13.27 24.38 10.27
N GLU A 187 -12.13 24.86 10.77
CA GLU A 187 -11.07 25.49 9.97
C GLU A 187 -10.46 24.54 8.93
N LYS A 188 -10.50 23.24 9.18
CA LYS A 188 -10.07 22.18 8.24
C LYS A 188 -11.18 21.71 7.31
N GLY A 189 -12.33 22.39 7.33
CA GLY A 189 -13.47 22.14 6.46
C GLY A 189 -14.43 21.07 6.97
N TYR A 190 -14.36 20.70 8.26
CA TYR A 190 -15.29 19.75 8.85
C TYR A 190 -16.56 20.44 9.38
N LYS A 191 -17.69 19.74 9.26
CA LYS A 191 -18.92 20.02 9.99
C LYS A 191 -18.98 19.08 11.18
N VAL A 192 -18.91 19.64 12.39
CA VAL A 192 -18.93 18.86 13.63
C VAL A 192 -20.37 18.53 14.02
N ILE A 193 -20.61 17.24 14.28
CA ILE A 193 -21.83 16.71 14.89
C ILE A 193 -21.47 16.24 16.30
N GLU A 194 -22.37 16.48 17.25
CA GLU A 194 -22.20 16.19 18.67
C GLU A 194 -23.24 15.17 19.13
#